data_AF-A0A4T0CDR9-F1
#
_entry.id   AF-A0A4T0CDR9-F1
#
_cell.length_a   1.000
_cell.length_b   1.000
_cell.length_c   1.000
_cell.angle_alpha   90.00
_cell.angle_beta   90.00
_cell.angle_gamma   90.00
#
_symmetry.space_group_name_H-M   'P 1'
#
loop_
_entity.id
_entity.type
_entity.pdbx_description
1 polymer ?
#
loop_
_entity_poly.entity_id
_entity_poly.type
_entity_poly.pdbx_seq_one_letter_code
_entity_poly.pdbx_strand_id
1 'polypeptide(L)'
;QEHLHGRSGKDTSIFDSPTFDKDLRIHVNQAVGSASISPGGRDVVLASQQGLHIIDLDSPFSPPRHLRHQTPWTPADVQWSPFASRYYWVVSTSNQRALVWNLELASLQAPIEHTLHAHSRAITDINFSPLQPDLLATCAVDAFVHCWDLRVSARPVVSFSDWFAGATQVKWNRRNPHIVASSHDKYLHIWDDRKGALPLKTIEAHQTKIYGIDWSRTDETKIVTCSLDRTIKVWDYEFSEIEPERVINTPFPVWRARHTPFGNGVLAMPQRGDHDLHMYDCRPSNLTNTPALTEPNYRFTGHDEQVKEFLWRGRGNVDEYADSRDFQLVSWGADHELILHRMGDRQLQSIGFHKGMQMDKPVQLTRIGAPYKSFRDRPVHPGTSAENTAQGSGMAHPGTSPGMNKVPIPIAGGWADDSQIMTYSGIETRNARPQDNGLISWMKGVKFGKRKPSSPERQATRRLSIIADLHHPDSHNVRENLSDEIIHVGEKFTRVTVEEPDLANRSISADVLVLSTSEDLPV
;
A
#
# COMPACT_ATOMS: atom_id res chain seq x y z
N GLN A 1 -27.65 36.58 8.07
CA GLN A 1 -28.68 35.61 8.45
C GLN A 1 -29.28 35.07 7.15
N GLU A 2 -28.59 34.11 6.54
CA GLU A 2 -29.11 33.24 5.48
C GLU A 2 -28.51 31.86 5.75
N HIS A 3 -29.39 30.87 5.83
CA HIS A 3 -29.14 29.55 6.39
C HIS A 3 -28.13 28.74 5.55
N LEU A 4 -26.89 28.65 6.02
CA LEU A 4 -26.01 27.50 5.72
C LEU A 4 -26.21 26.45 6.81
N HIS A 5 -27.26 25.65 6.64
CA HIS A 5 -27.31 24.35 7.30
C HIS A 5 -26.08 23.56 6.87
N GLY A 6 -25.32 23.07 7.85
CA GLY A 6 -24.17 22.20 7.62
C GLY A 6 -24.54 21.07 6.68
N ARG A 7 -23.85 21.00 5.54
CA ARG A 7 -23.84 19.78 4.74
C ARG A 7 -23.12 18.72 5.56
N SER A 8 -23.90 17.91 6.28
CA SER A 8 -23.58 16.52 6.54
C SER A 8 -22.89 15.93 5.30
N GLY A 9 -21.75 15.28 5.51
CA GLY A 9 -20.81 14.86 4.47
C GLY A 9 -21.50 14.33 3.22
N LYS A 10 -21.21 14.94 2.06
CA LYS A 10 -21.46 14.26 0.79
C LYS A 10 -20.65 12.98 0.83
N ASP A 11 -21.32 11.84 0.75
CA ASP A 11 -20.66 10.56 0.53
C ASP A 11 -19.90 10.66 -0.81
N THR A 12 -18.63 11.01 -0.74
CA THR A 12 -17.74 11.05 -1.90
C THR A 12 -17.65 9.65 -2.46
N SER A 13 -17.94 9.46 -3.73
CA SER A 13 -17.81 8.16 -4.39
C SER A 13 -16.44 8.03 -5.05
N ILE A 14 -15.98 6.80 -5.28
CA ILE A 14 -14.76 6.54 -6.06
C ILE A 14 -14.84 7.12 -7.49
N PHE A 15 -16.05 7.28 -8.04
CA PHE A 15 -16.25 7.91 -9.35
C PHE A 15 -15.91 9.40 -9.36
N ASP A 16 -15.95 10.06 -8.20
CA ASP A 16 -15.63 11.47 -8.05
C ASP A 16 -14.14 11.72 -7.75
N SER A 17 -13.32 10.65 -7.72
CA SER A 17 -11.89 10.74 -7.41
C SER A 17 -11.13 11.59 -8.45
N PRO A 18 -10.45 12.67 -8.04
CA PRO A 18 -9.76 13.59 -8.95
C PRO A 18 -8.48 13.02 -9.57
N THR A 19 -7.97 11.89 -9.05
CA THR A 19 -6.68 11.28 -9.45
C THR A 19 -6.83 10.00 -10.27
N PHE A 20 -8.03 9.42 -10.38
CA PHE A 20 -8.21 8.08 -10.96
C PHE A 20 -7.84 8.02 -12.45
N ASP A 21 -8.20 9.07 -13.21
CA ASP A 21 -7.95 9.15 -14.66
C ASP A 21 -6.64 9.88 -15.02
N LYS A 22 -5.76 10.09 -14.04
CA LYS A 22 -4.50 10.83 -14.20
C LYS A 22 -3.31 9.93 -13.87
N ASP A 23 -2.21 10.19 -14.57
CA ASP A 23 -0.91 9.71 -14.14
C ASP A 23 -0.37 10.66 -13.07
N LEU A 24 0.10 10.12 -11.96
CA LEU A 24 0.54 10.89 -10.80
C LEU A 24 1.80 10.24 -10.22
N ARG A 25 2.74 11.06 -9.75
CA ARG A 25 3.93 10.63 -9.01
C ARG A 25 3.96 11.37 -7.67
N ILE A 26 4.09 10.64 -6.57
CA ILE A 26 4.15 11.18 -5.20
C ILE A 26 5.46 10.72 -4.57
N HIS A 27 6.34 11.67 -4.27
CA HIS A 27 7.60 11.39 -3.59
C HIS A 27 7.40 11.25 -2.07
N VAL A 28 7.87 10.14 -1.50
CA VAL A 28 7.74 9.83 -0.06
C VAL A 28 9.11 9.60 0.54
N ASN A 29 9.58 10.54 1.36
CA ASN A 29 10.90 10.52 2.03
C ASN A 29 11.05 9.46 3.15
N GLN A 30 10.70 8.20 2.87
CA GLN A 30 10.80 7.10 3.82
C GLN A 30 11.22 5.80 3.12
N ALA A 31 12.03 5.00 3.81
CA ALA A 31 12.36 3.65 3.38
C ALA A 31 11.18 2.71 3.71
N VAL A 32 10.39 2.40 2.68
CA VAL A 32 9.18 1.58 2.77
C VAL A 32 9.49 0.16 2.32
N GLY A 33 9.12 -0.82 3.12
CA GLY A 33 9.31 -2.24 2.84
C GLY A 33 8.20 -2.87 2.01
N SER A 34 6.94 -2.49 2.28
CA SER A 34 5.76 -3.00 1.56
C SER A 34 4.63 -1.97 1.54
N ALA A 35 3.66 -2.14 0.65
CA ALA A 35 2.52 -1.27 0.47
C ALA A 35 1.21 -2.05 0.33
N SER A 36 0.10 -1.46 0.77
CA SER A 36 -1.23 -2.01 0.53
C SER A 36 -2.25 -0.91 0.27
N ILE A 37 -3.41 -1.25 -0.29
CA ILE A 37 -4.48 -0.30 -0.63
C ILE A 37 -5.75 -0.64 0.13
N SER A 38 -6.43 0.39 0.63
CA SER A 38 -7.75 0.27 1.25
C SER A 38 -8.75 -0.45 0.33
N PRO A 39 -9.73 -1.17 0.88
CA PRO A 39 -10.73 -1.87 0.08
C PRO A 39 -11.58 -0.89 -0.74
N GLY A 40 -11.85 0.32 -0.23
CA GLY A 40 -12.48 1.41 -0.99
C GLY A 40 -11.57 2.02 -2.08
N GLY A 41 -10.27 1.74 -2.06
CA GLY A 41 -9.33 2.24 -3.07
C GLY A 41 -8.97 3.72 -2.92
N ARG A 42 -9.28 4.36 -1.79
CA ARG A 42 -8.98 5.78 -1.55
C ARG A 42 -7.60 5.99 -0.95
N ASP A 43 -7.28 5.25 0.10
CA ASP A 43 -6.00 5.35 0.80
C ASP A 43 -5.05 4.22 0.43
N VAL A 44 -3.76 4.53 0.45
CA VAL A 44 -2.64 3.58 0.40
C VAL A 44 -1.90 3.61 1.74
N VAL A 45 -1.57 2.45 2.27
CA VAL A 45 -0.69 2.30 3.42
C VAL A 45 0.70 1.88 2.95
N LEU A 46 1.72 2.58 3.44
CA LEU A 46 3.12 2.26 3.26
C LEU A 46 3.73 1.88 4.61
N ALA A 47 4.34 0.70 4.69
CA ALA A 47 4.97 0.22 5.92
C ALA A 47 6.48 0.50 5.91
N SER A 48 6.96 1.24 6.91
CA SER A 48 8.36 1.61 7.11
C SER A 48 8.87 1.11 8.46
N GLN A 49 10.16 1.25 8.72
CA GLN A 49 10.77 1.00 10.03
C GLN A 49 10.20 1.92 11.13
N GLN A 50 9.63 3.07 10.76
CA GLN A 50 9.07 4.05 11.68
C GLN A 50 7.60 3.79 12.00
N GLY A 51 6.94 2.91 11.23
CA GLY A 51 5.54 2.53 11.40
C GLY A 51 4.79 2.54 10.07
N LEU A 52 3.51 2.92 10.10
CA LEU A 52 2.66 2.98 8.91
C LEU A 52 2.40 4.42 8.47
N HIS A 53 2.50 4.69 7.17
CA HIS A 53 2.14 5.95 6.55
C HIS A 53 0.88 5.75 5.70
N ILE A 54 -0.20 6.48 6.01
CA ILE A 54 -1.46 6.43 5.25
C ILE A 54 -1.52 7.67 4.36
N ILE A 55 -1.59 7.45 3.06
CA ILE A 55 -1.65 8.49 2.02
C ILE A 55 -3.05 8.46 1.41
N ASP A 56 -3.74 9.61 1.38
CA ASP A 56 -5.01 9.79 0.66
C ASP A 56 -4.70 10.07 -0.82
N LEU A 57 -5.14 9.18 -1.72
CA LEU A 57 -4.91 9.34 -3.16
C LEU A 57 -5.78 10.43 -3.79
N ASP A 58 -6.87 10.84 -3.15
CA ASP A 58 -7.72 11.92 -3.67
C ASP A 58 -7.21 13.30 -3.26
N SER A 59 -6.44 13.36 -2.18
CA SER A 59 -5.81 14.58 -1.66
C SER A 59 -4.28 14.43 -1.62
N PRO A 60 -3.60 14.28 -2.78
CA PRO A 60 -2.19 13.91 -2.82
C PRO A 60 -1.26 14.98 -2.22
N PHE A 61 -1.67 16.25 -2.21
CA PHE A 61 -0.90 17.36 -1.62
C PHE A 61 -0.93 17.39 -0.09
N SER A 62 -1.84 16.65 0.53
CA SER A 62 -1.91 16.57 1.98
C SER A 62 -0.91 15.56 2.52
N PRO A 63 -0.26 15.85 3.65
CA PRO A 63 0.76 14.97 4.20
C PRO A 63 0.12 13.68 4.73
N PRO A 64 0.88 12.57 4.75
CA PRO A 64 0.36 11.29 5.21
C PRO A 64 0.15 11.25 6.72
N ARG A 65 -0.85 10.46 7.16
CA ARG A 65 -0.98 10.09 8.58
C ARG A 65 0.13 9.11 8.94
N HIS A 66 0.88 9.40 9.99
CA HIS A 66 1.91 8.51 10.48
C HIS A 66 1.46 7.80 11.76
N LEU A 67 1.31 6.47 11.70
CA LEU A 67 1.09 5.59 12.84
C LEU A 67 2.45 5.07 13.32
N ARG A 68 2.96 5.66 14.40
CA ARG A 68 4.32 5.40 14.88
C ARG A 68 4.44 4.01 15.49
N HIS A 69 5.37 3.21 14.99
CA HIS A 69 5.85 1.98 15.62
C HIS A 69 7.29 1.76 15.17
N GLN A 70 8.23 2.12 16.04
CA GLN A 70 9.64 2.05 15.71
C GLN A 70 10.14 0.63 15.86
N THR A 71 10.71 0.10 14.78
CA THR A 71 11.37 -1.20 14.76
C THR A 71 12.68 -1.09 13.99
N PRO A 72 13.71 -1.85 14.38
CA PRO A 72 14.97 -1.84 13.63
C PRO A 72 14.88 -2.62 12.30
N TRP A 73 13.77 -3.32 12.06
CA TRP A 73 13.59 -4.23 10.93
C TRP A 73 12.61 -3.60 9.93
N THR A 74 12.93 -3.66 8.64
CA THR A 74 11.95 -3.29 7.60
C THR A 74 10.81 -4.30 7.60
N PRO A 75 9.53 -3.87 7.63
CA PRO A 75 8.40 -4.77 7.45
C PRO A 75 8.53 -5.53 6.13
N ALA A 76 8.50 -6.86 6.19
CA ALA A 76 8.51 -7.72 5.01
C ALA A 76 7.22 -7.61 4.20
N ASP A 77 6.08 -7.41 4.87
CA ASP A 77 4.80 -7.29 4.19
C ASP A 77 3.79 -6.45 5.00
N VAL A 78 2.84 -5.84 4.29
CA VAL A 78 1.70 -5.14 4.85
C VAL A 78 0.47 -5.41 3.99
N GLN A 79 -0.65 -5.71 4.64
CA GLN A 79 -1.90 -5.93 3.93
C GLN A 79 -3.05 -5.20 4.61
N TRP A 80 -3.78 -4.43 3.81
CA TRP A 80 -5.07 -3.90 4.22
C TRP A 80 -6.13 -4.99 4.10
N SER A 81 -7.02 -5.09 5.07
CA SER A 81 -8.19 -5.96 4.99
C SER A 81 -8.95 -5.71 3.68
N PRO A 82 -9.21 -6.74 2.87
CA PRO A 82 -9.88 -6.57 1.58
C PRO A 82 -11.40 -6.49 1.72
N PHE A 83 -11.95 -6.57 2.93
CA PHE A 83 -13.39 -6.63 3.19
C PHE A 83 -14.00 -5.31 3.59
N ALA A 84 -15.23 -5.09 3.15
CA ALA A 84 -16.07 -3.98 3.59
C ALA A 84 -16.41 -4.01 5.09
N SER A 85 -16.55 -5.19 5.71
CA SER A 85 -16.91 -5.32 7.14
C SER A 85 -15.74 -4.99 8.09
N ARG A 86 -14.50 -5.13 7.61
CA ARG A 86 -13.25 -4.90 8.35
C ARG A 86 -12.36 -3.90 7.64
N TYR A 87 -12.97 -2.90 7.00
CA TYR A 87 -12.28 -1.92 6.15
C TYR A 87 -11.24 -1.07 6.88
N TYR A 88 -11.23 -1.08 8.21
CA TYR A 88 -10.29 -0.36 9.08
C TYR A 88 -9.11 -1.21 9.56
N TRP A 89 -9.06 -2.51 9.24
CA TRP A 89 -7.94 -3.36 9.63
C TRP A 89 -6.79 -3.28 8.64
N VAL A 90 -5.59 -3.10 9.17
CA VAL A 90 -4.33 -3.23 8.45
C VAL A 90 -3.45 -4.20 9.23
N VAL A 91 -2.73 -5.08 8.56
CA VAL A 91 -1.77 -5.98 9.21
C VAL A 91 -0.39 -5.71 8.66
N SER A 92 0.61 -5.55 9.53
CA SER A 92 2.01 -5.40 9.14
C SER A 92 2.88 -6.44 9.83
N THR A 93 3.95 -6.87 9.17
CA THR A 93 4.98 -7.66 9.84
C THR A 93 5.89 -6.78 10.70
N SER A 94 6.32 -7.31 11.83
CA SER A 94 7.32 -6.75 12.74
C SER A 94 8.23 -7.90 13.20
N ASN A 95 9.16 -8.27 12.32
CA ASN A 95 10.03 -9.44 12.48
C ASN A 95 9.22 -10.73 12.74
N GLN A 96 9.24 -11.28 13.95
CA GLN A 96 8.53 -12.52 14.34
C GLN A 96 7.04 -12.33 14.69
N ARG A 97 6.55 -11.08 14.64
CA ARG A 97 5.18 -10.72 15.02
C ARG A 97 4.42 -10.17 13.82
N ALA A 98 3.13 -10.46 13.76
CA ALA A 98 2.21 -9.73 12.89
C ALA A 98 1.34 -8.82 13.75
N LEU A 99 1.32 -7.53 13.42
CA LEU A 99 0.59 -6.50 14.16
C LEU A 99 -0.70 -6.18 13.41
N VAL A 100 -1.84 -6.33 14.06
CA VAL A 100 -3.15 -5.95 13.53
C VAL A 100 -3.48 -4.56 14.06
N TRP A 101 -3.58 -3.62 13.14
CA TRP A 101 -3.88 -2.22 13.37
C TRP A 101 -5.35 -1.96 13.12
N ASN A 102 -5.99 -1.23 14.02
CA ASN A 102 -7.37 -0.79 13.85
C ASN A 102 -7.41 0.73 13.73
N LEU A 103 -7.68 1.21 12.53
CA LEU A 103 -7.60 2.63 12.20
C LEU A 103 -8.72 3.48 12.84
N GLU A 104 -9.78 2.85 13.36
CA GLU A 104 -10.88 3.50 14.07
C GLU A 104 -10.63 3.64 15.58
N LEU A 105 -9.66 2.92 16.14
CA LEU A 105 -9.24 3.15 17.52
C LEU A 105 -8.61 4.54 17.64
N ALA A 106 -9.28 5.43 18.36
CA ALA A 106 -8.73 6.72 18.75
C ALA A 106 -7.79 6.52 19.94
N SER A 107 -6.58 6.06 19.66
CA SER A 107 -5.49 5.98 20.64
C SER A 107 -4.47 7.08 20.37
N LEU A 108 -3.92 7.65 21.45
CA LEU A 108 -2.72 8.51 21.39
C LEU A 108 -1.46 7.69 21.05
N GLN A 109 -1.50 6.38 21.27
CA GLN A 109 -0.45 5.42 20.92
C GLN A 109 -0.74 4.75 19.57
N ALA A 110 0.16 3.86 19.12
CA ALA A 110 -0.06 3.01 17.96
C ALA A 110 -1.40 2.25 18.11
N PRO A 111 -2.36 2.35 17.17
CA PRO A 111 -3.67 1.74 17.32
C PRO A 111 -3.63 0.24 16.99
N ILE A 112 -2.86 -0.52 17.75
CA ILE A 112 -2.67 -1.97 17.60
C ILE A 112 -3.75 -2.68 18.41
N GLU A 113 -4.59 -3.45 17.73
CA GLU A 113 -5.67 -4.25 18.34
C GLU A 113 -5.17 -5.65 18.73
N HIS A 114 -4.39 -6.30 17.86
CA HIS A 114 -3.84 -7.63 18.12
C HIS A 114 -2.36 -7.71 17.77
N THR A 115 -1.62 -8.51 18.55
CA THR A 115 -0.23 -8.89 18.26
C THR A 115 -0.18 -10.41 18.13
N LEU A 116 -0.04 -10.89 16.91
CA LEU A 116 0.03 -12.31 16.61
C LEU A 116 1.49 -12.77 16.73
N HIS A 117 1.74 -13.73 17.61
CA HIS A 117 3.08 -14.25 17.87
C HIS A 117 3.06 -15.77 18.06
N ALA A 118 3.56 -16.47 17.05
CA ALA A 118 3.80 -17.92 17.08
C ALA A 118 5.08 -18.31 16.31
N HIS A 119 5.50 -17.50 15.34
CA HIS A 119 6.71 -17.74 14.59
C HIS A 119 7.97 -17.54 15.44
N SER A 120 8.94 -18.44 15.25
CA SER A 120 10.26 -18.39 15.88
C SER A 120 11.27 -17.57 15.08
N ARG A 121 10.96 -17.30 13.80
CA ARG A 121 11.80 -16.51 12.88
C ARG A 121 10.98 -15.43 12.19
N ALA A 122 11.65 -14.57 11.42
CA ALA A 122 11.03 -13.46 10.72
C ALA A 122 9.89 -13.92 9.79
N ILE A 123 8.74 -13.27 9.90
CA ILE A 123 7.59 -13.45 9.00
C ILE A 123 7.96 -12.85 7.64
N THR A 124 7.76 -13.62 6.58
CA THR A 124 8.12 -13.24 5.21
C THR A 124 6.95 -12.70 4.41
N ASP A 125 5.72 -13.17 4.68
CA ASP A 125 4.52 -12.76 3.94
C ASP A 125 3.27 -12.94 4.79
N ILE A 126 2.24 -12.16 4.48
CA ILE A 126 0.93 -12.20 5.14
C ILE A 126 -0.15 -12.31 4.06
N ASN A 127 -1.23 -13.04 4.38
CA ASN A 127 -2.40 -13.03 3.52
C ASN A 127 -3.73 -13.15 4.27
N PHE A 128 -4.61 -12.16 4.11
CA PHE A 128 -6.03 -12.27 4.47
C PHE A 128 -6.73 -13.29 3.59
N SER A 129 -7.60 -14.10 4.19
CA SER A 129 -8.53 -14.92 3.43
C SER A 129 -9.44 -14.00 2.60
N PRO A 130 -9.63 -14.23 1.30
CA PRO A 130 -10.54 -13.44 0.47
C PRO A 130 -12.01 -13.85 0.68
N LEU A 131 -12.30 -14.88 1.49
CA LEU A 131 -13.67 -15.37 1.69
C LEU A 131 -14.16 -15.17 3.11
N GLN A 132 -13.25 -15.10 4.08
CA GLN A 132 -13.56 -14.96 5.49
C GLN A 132 -12.84 -13.73 6.09
N PRO A 133 -13.56 -12.74 6.64
CA PRO A 133 -13.01 -11.45 7.04
C PRO A 133 -12.08 -11.48 8.25
N ASP A 134 -12.23 -12.48 9.10
CA ASP A 134 -11.45 -12.60 10.33
C ASP A 134 -10.29 -13.61 10.20
N LEU A 135 -10.08 -14.23 9.02
CA LEU A 135 -8.98 -15.18 8.83
C LEU A 135 -7.75 -14.55 8.17
N LEU A 136 -6.58 -14.88 8.72
CA LEU A 136 -5.27 -14.44 8.25
C LEU A 136 -4.30 -15.61 8.19
N ALA A 137 -3.51 -15.73 7.13
CA ALA A 137 -2.35 -16.59 7.08
C ALA A 137 -1.06 -15.78 7.23
N THR A 138 -0.10 -16.32 7.98
CA THR A 138 1.26 -15.79 8.09
C THR A 138 2.24 -16.91 7.78
N CYS A 139 3.34 -16.60 7.09
CA CYS A 139 4.41 -17.56 6.86
C CYS A 139 5.77 -16.95 7.16
N ALA A 140 6.74 -17.79 7.51
CA ALA A 140 8.04 -17.32 7.98
C ALA A 140 9.19 -18.22 7.55
N VAL A 141 10.41 -17.73 7.80
CA VAL A 141 11.65 -18.47 7.55
C VAL A 141 11.79 -19.71 8.46
N ASP A 142 10.92 -19.89 9.44
CA ASP A 142 10.88 -21.10 10.30
C ASP A 142 10.18 -22.31 9.68
N ALA A 143 9.80 -22.22 8.40
CA ALA A 143 9.08 -23.25 7.63
C ALA A 143 7.61 -23.42 8.01
N PHE A 144 7.11 -22.69 9.01
CA PHE A 144 5.71 -22.76 9.39
C PHE A 144 4.86 -21.78 8.59
N VAL A 145 3.62 -22.21 8.36
CA VAL A 145 2.52 -21.38 7.92
C VAL A 145 1.45 -21.45 9.01
N HIS A 146 1.12 -20.31 9.61
CA HIS A 146 0.12 -20.21 10.67
C HIS A 146 -1.15 -19.56 10.11
N CYS A 147 -2.29 -20.20 10.33
CA CYS A 147 -3.62 -19.66 10.04
C CYS A 147 -4.25 -19.18 11.35
N TRP A 148 -4.69 -17.92 11.36
CA TRP A 148 -5.20 -17.22 12.52
C TRP A 148 -6.66 -16.87 12.32
N ASP A 149 -7.46 -17.00 13.38
CA ASP A 149 -8.76 -16.36 13.50
C ASP A 149 -8.60 -15.15 14.41
N LEU A 150 -8.80 -13.95 13.85
CA LEU A 150 -8.60 -12.69 14.56
C LEU A 150 -9.60 -12.50 15.71
N ARG A 151 -10.72 -13.24 15.72
CA ARG A 151 -11.65 -13.26 16.86
C ARG A 151 -11.05 -13.97 18.09
N VAL A 152 -10.07 -14.85 17.87
CA VAL A 152 -9.35 -15.62 18.89
C VAL A 152 -7.84 -15.53 18.61
N SER A 153 -7.31 -14.31 18.65
CA SER A 153 -5.94 -13.98 18.20
C SER A 153 -4.79 -14.49 19.07
N ALA A 154 -5.08 -15.14 20.21
CA ALA A 154 -4.06 -15.60 21.15
C ALA A 154 -3.18 -16.74 20.63
N ARG A 155 -3.67 -17.56 19.69
CA ARG A 155 -2.93 -18.67 19.08
C ARG A 155 -3.44 -18.96 17.67
N PRO A 156 -2.62 -19.57 16.80
CA PRO A 156 -3.09 -20.02 15.50
C PRO A 156 -4.15 -21.11 15.65
N VAL A 157 -5.09 -21.15 14.71
CA VAL A 157 -6.14 -22.18 14.63
C VAL A 157 -5.61 -23.41 13.94
N VAL A 158 -4.85 -23.22 12.86
CA VAL A 158 -4.21 -24.29 12.08
C VAL A 158 -2.78 -23.90 11.78
N SER A 159 -1.89 -24.89 11.68
CA SER A 159 -0.49 -24.67 11.35
C SER A 159 -0.02 -25.77 10.41
N PHE A 160 0.67 -25.36 9.34
CA PHE A 160 1.29 -26.24 8.36
C PHE A 160 2.80 -26.08 8.41
N SER A 161 3.53 -27.11 8.04
CA SER A 161 4.99 -27.05 7.94
C SER A 161 5.51 -28.03 6.89
N ASP A 162 6.40 -27.55 6.04
CA ASP A 162 7.21 -28.38 5.15
C ASP A 162 8.41 -29.01 5.90
N TRP A 163 8.80 -28.45 7.05
CA TRP A 163 9.95 -28.84 7.88
C TRP A 163 11.34 -28.68 7.24
N PHE A 164 11.47 -28.79 5.91
CA PHE A 164 12.75 -28.77 5.22
C PHE A 164 13.16 -27.36 4.79
N ALA A 165 12.22 -26.55 4.31
CA ALA A 165 12.52 -25.20 3.81
C ALA A 165 11.61 -24.12 4.41
N GLY A 166 12.22 -22.95 4.66
CA GLY A 166 11.49 -21.76 5.09
C GLY A 166 10.46 -21.32 4.06
N ALA A 167 9.28 -20.93 4.54
CA ALA A 167 8.22 -20.43 3.69
C ALA A 167 8.58 -19.01 3.19
N THR A 168 8.38 -18.74 1.90
CA THR A 168 8.65 -17.42 1.31
C THR A 168 7.38 -16.62 1.09
N GLN A 169 6.29 -17.28 0.71
CA GLN A 169 5.01 -16.63 0.44
C GLN A 169 3.84 -17.55 0.83
N VAL A 170 2.70 -16.95 1.17
CA VAL A 170 1.45 -17.66 1.47
C VAL A 170 0.26 -16.92 0.86
N LYS A 171 -0.67 -17.66 0.26
CA LYS A 171 -1.91 -17.08 -0.29
C LYS A 171 -3.09 -18.02 -0.08
N TRP A 172 -4.18 -17.49 0.48
CA TRP A 172 -5.48 -18.15 0.52
C TRP A 172 -6.10 -18.20 -0.88
N ASN A 173 -6.79 -19.30 -1.17
CA ASN A 173 -7.53 -19.44 -2.41
C ASN A 173 -8.69 -18.44 -2.47
N ARG A 174 -8.96 -17.91 -3.68
CA ARG A 174 -9.98 -16.87 -3.92
C ARG A 174 -11.41 -17.38 -4.05
N ARG A 175 -11.60 -18.70 -4.19
CA ARG A 175 -12.92 -19.34 -4.35
C ARG A 175 -13.16 -20.45 -3.33
N ASN A 176 -12.12 -21.16 -2.92
CA ASN A 176 -12.20 -22.16 -1.85
C ASN A 176 -11.74 -21.58 -0.50
N PRO A 177 -12.58 -21.53 0.53
CA PRO A 177 -12.19 -20.97 1.83
C PRO A 177 -11.21 -21.85 2.61
N HIS A 178 -11.07 -23.12 2.24
CA HIS A 178 -10.27 -24.11 2.98
C HIS A 178 -8.86 -24.31 2.42
N ILE A 179 -8.60 -23.80 1.21
CA ILE A 179 -7.36 -24.04 0.49
C ILE A 179 -6.37 -22.90 0.69
N VAL A 180 -5.15 -23.26 1.07
CA VAL A 180 -4.01 -22.35 1.22
C VAL A 180 -2.87 -22.84 0.34
N ALA A 181 -2.20 -21.94 -0.37
CA ALA A 181 -0.93 -22.24 -1.03
C ALA A 181 0.22 -21.59 -0.26
N SER A 182 1.34 -22.29 -0.16
CA SER A 182 2.60 -21.73 0.33
C SER A 182 3.78 -22.17 -0.52
N SER A 183 4.78 -21.30 -0.63
CA SER A 183 6.02 -21.58 -1.35
C SER A 183 7.16 -21.87 -0.39
N HIS A 184 7.85 -22.98 -0.59
CA HIS A 184 8.96 -23.48 0.22
C HIS A 184 10.14 -23.84 -0.68
N ASP A 185 11.14 -22.96 -0.71
CA ASP A 185 12.23 -23.03 -1.68
C ASP A 185 11.72 -23.19 -3.13
N LYS A 186 11.99 -24.30 -3.82
CA LYS A 186 11.51 -24.56 -5.19
C LYS A 186 10.15 -25.26 -5.26
N TYR A 187 9.56 -25.61 -4.12
CA TYR A 187 8.32 -26.35 -4.02
C TYR A 187 7.13 -25.42 -3.73
N LEU A 188 6.01 -25.74 -4.37
CA LEU A 188 4.71 -25.19 -4.08
C LEU A 188 3.88 -26.24 -3.35
N HIS A 189 3.41 -25.93 -2.14
CA HIS A 189 2.49 -26.77 -1.39
C HIS A 189 1.09 -26.19 -1.41
N ILE A 190 0.10 -27.06 -1.64
CA ILE A 190 -1.31 -26.76 -1.49
C ILE A 190 -1.82 -27.49 -0.25
N TRP A 191 -2.45 -26.77 0.66
CA TRP A 191 -2.95 -27.26 1.95
C TRP A 191 -4.48 -27.18 1.98
N ASP A 192 -5.11 -28.09 2.72
CA ASP A 192 -6.53 -28.05 3.07
C ASP A 192 -6.63 -28.05 4.59
N ASP A 193 -7.16 -26.97 5.18
CA ASP A 193 -7.22 -26.78 6.63
C ASP A 193 -8.08 -27.85 7.35
N ARG A 194 -8.91 -28.59 6.61
CA ARG A 194 -9.74 -29.68 7.13
C ARG A 194 -9.03 -31.03 7.15
N LYS A 195 -7.92 -31.18 6.42
CA LYS A 195 -7.20 -32.46 6.25
C LYS A 195 -5.96 -32.59 7.14
N GLY A 196 -5.78 -31.65 8.07
CA GLY A 196 -4.66 -31.64 9.02
C GLY A 196 -3.38 -31.07 8.41
N ALA A 197 -2.23 -31.53 8.92
CA ALA A 197 -0.92 -30.92 8.64
C ALA A 197 -0.21 -31.49 7.39
N LEU A 198 -0.87 -32.31 6.57
CA LEU A 198 -0.29 -32.88 5.35
C LEU A 198 -0.69 -32.04 4.13
N PRO A 199 0.24 -31.74 3.21
CA PRO A 199 -0.11 -31.03 1.99
C PRO A 199 -1.00 -31.90 1.11
N LEU A 200 -2.04 -31.31 0.54
CA LEU A 200 -2.91 -31.94 -0.46
C LEU A 200 -2.11 -32.26 -1.74
N LYS A 201 -1.24 -31.33 -2.14
CA LYS A 201 -0.39 -31.41 -3.34
C LYS A 201 0.96 -30.77 -3.06
N THR A 202 2.01 -31.34 -3.65
CA THR A 202 3.37 -30.80 -3.62
C THR A 202 3.92 -30.77 -5.03
N ILE A 203 4.14 -29.58 -5.56
CA ILE A 203 4.54 -29.34 -6.95
C ILE A 203 5.97 -28.79 -6.95
N GLU A 204 6.90 -29.48 -7.61
CA GLU A 204 8.24 -28.94 -7.87
C GLU A 204 8.16 -27.94 -9.02
N ALA A 205 7.77 -26.70 -8.70
CA ALA A 205 7.38 -25.75 -9.72
C ALA A 205 8.58 -25.15 -10.47
N HIS A 206 9.73 -24.94 -9.82
CA HIS A 206 10.85 -24.19 -10.37
C HIS A 206 12.19 -24.86 -10.14
N GLN A 207 13.24 -24.42 -10.87
CA GLN A 207 14.61 -24.91 -10.63
C GLN A 207 15.28 -24.17 -9.45
N THR A 208 14.77 -23.00 -9.11
CA THR A 208 15.26 -22.16 -8.01
C THR A 208 14.11 -21.72 -7.11
N LYS A 209 14.43 -20.98 -6.06
CA LYS A 209 13.46 -20.51 -5.07
C LYS A 209 12.29 -19.74 -5.69
N ILE A 210 11.08 -20.05 -5.25
CA ILE A 210 9.85 -19.35 -5.60
C ILE A 210 9.74 -18.11 -4.72
N TYR A 211 9.54 -16.96 -5.37
CA TYR A 211 9.39 -15.66 -4.69
C TYR A 211 7.96 -15.12 -4.75
N GLY A 212 7.15 -15.61 -5.69
CA GLY A 212 5.76 -15.19 -5.83
C GLY A 212 4.83 -16.33 -6.21
N ILE A 213 3.66 -16.31 -5.60
CA ILE A 213 2.50 -17.14 -5.86
C ILE A 213 1.24 -16.26 -5.89
N ASP A 214 0.32 -16.49 -6.81
CA ASP A 214 -0.99 -15.82 -6.78
C ASP A 214 -2.07 -16.72 -7.37
N TRP A 215 -3.20 -16.81 -6.67
CA TRP A 215 -4.36 -17.57 -7.14
C TRP A 215 -5.08 -16.83 -8.27
N SER A 216 -5.55 -17.59 -9.26
CA SER A 216 -6.43 -17.07 -10.29
C SER A 216 -7.70 -16.48 -9.67
N ARG A 217 -8.27 -15.46 -10.32
CA ARG A 217 -9.52 -14.82 -9.88
C ARG A 217 -10.76 -15.50 -10.43
N THR A 218 -10.61 -16.19 -11.55
CA THR A 218 -11.70 -16.85 -12.29
C THR A 218 -11.75 -18.34 -11.99
N ASP A 219 -10.59 -18.98 -11.90
CA ASP A 219 -10.45 -20.42 -11.71
C ASP A 219 -9.95 -20.75 -10.32
N GLU A 220 -10.62 -21.68 -9.64
CA GLU A 220 -10.29 -22.10 -8.28
C GLU A 220 -9.00 -22.93 -8.21
N THR A 221 -8.69 -23.67 -9.27
CA THR A 221 -7.58 -24.62 -9.31
C THR A 221 -6.28 -24.02 -9.83
N LYS A 222 -6.35 -22.82 -10.42
CA LYS A 222 -5.21 -22.22 -11.10
C LYS A 222 -4.40 -21.31 -10.22
N ILE A 223 -3.07 -21.48 -10.25
CA ILE A 223 -2.12 -20.68 -9.50
C ILE A 223 -0.92 -20.31 -10.37
N VAL A 224 -0.50 -19.06 -10.26
CA VAL A 224 0.74 -18.58 -10.88
C VAL A 224 1.87 -18.71 -9.88
N THR A 225 3.02 -19.18 -10.33
CA THR A 225 4.29 -19.15 -9.60
C THR A 225 5.35 -18.38 -10.38
N CYS A 226 6.26 -17.71 -9.68
CA CYS A 226 7.41 -17.04 -10.30
C CYS A 226 8.70 -17.23 -9.52
N SER A 227 9.82 -17.23 -10.24
CA SER A 227 11.14 -17.52 -9.69
C SER A 227 12.24 -16.69 -10.35
N LEU A 228 13.43 -16.74 -9.74
CA LEU A 228 14.65 -16.14 -10.29
C LEU A 228 15.24 -16.94 -11.45
N ASP A 229 14.68 -18.12 -11.74
CA ASP A 229 14.94 -18.88 -12.97
C ASP A 229 14.41 -18.18 -14.25
N ARG A 230 13.82 -17.00 -14.10
CA ARG A 230 13.28 -16.15 -15.18
C ARG A 230 12.05 -16.76 -15.85
N THR A 231 11.33 -17.60 -15.13
CA THR A 231 10.07 -18.16 -15.60
C THR A 231 8.93 -17.79 -14.68
N ILE A 232 7.77 -17.58 -15.30
CA ILE A 232 6.47 -17.52 -14.63
C ILE A 232 5.68 -18.72 -15.16
N LYS A 233 5.16 -19.54 -14.25
CA LYS A 233 4.43 -20.75 -14.60
C LYS A 233 3.00 -20.67 -14.09
N VAL A 234 2.06 -21.07 -14.94
CA VAL A 234 0.65 -21.21 -14.58
C VAL A 234 0.39 -22.69 -14.37
N TRP A 235 -0.12 -23.04 -13.20
CA TRP A 235 -0.42 -24.41 -12.81
C TRP A 235 -1.92 -24.57 -12.61
N ASP A 236 -2.44 -25.71 -13.00
CA ASP A 236 -3.73 -26.22 -12.53
C ASP A 236 -3.44 -27.45 -11.66
N TYR A 237 -3.55 -27.30 -10.34
CA TYR A 237 -3.10 -28.35 -9.41
C TYR A 237 -4.02 -29.58 -9.39
N GLU A 238 -5.22 -29.52 -9.97
CA GLU A 238 -6.11 -30.67 -10.10
C GLU A 238 -5.80 -31.46 -11.39
N PHE A 239 -5.40 -30.76 -12.45
CA PHE A 239 -5.11 -31.39 -13.73
C PHE A 239 -3.70 -32.00 -13.79
N SER A 240 -2.68 -31.28 -13.30
CA SER A 240 -1.29 -31.71 -13.42
C SER A 240 -0.42 -31.16 -12.29
N GLU A 241 0.35 -32.06 -11.66
CA GLU A 241 1.37 -31.72 -10.67
C GLU A 241 2.79 -31.67 -11.28
N ILE A 242 2.94 -32.10 -12.54
CA ILE A 242 4.24 -32.32 -13.18
C ILE A 242 4.52 -31.21 -14.19
N GLU A 243 3.54 -30.92 -15.04
CA GLU A 243 3.68 -29.96 -16.13
C GLU A 243 2.75 -28.75 -15.93
N PRO A 244 3.26 -27.51 -16.08
CA PRO A 244 2.45 -26.31 -16.04
C PRO A 244 1.62 -26.17 -17.31
N GLU A 245 0.43 -25.57 -17.18
CA GLU A 245 -0.45 -25.24 -18.31
C GLU A 245 0.20 -24.22 -19.26
N ARG A 246 0.96 -23.28 -18.69
CA ARG A 246 1.69 -22.26 -19.46
C ARG A 246 3.00 -21.90 -18.78
N VAL A 247 4.05 -21.72 -19.58
CA VAL A 247 5.33 -21.14 -19.16
C VAL A 247 5.56 -19.82 -19.90
N ILE A 248 5.87 -18.77 -19.16
CA ILE A 248 6.26 -17.45 -19.67
C ILE A 248 7.74 -17.25 -19.33
N ASN A 249 8.57 -17.14 -20.36
CA ASN A 249 10.01 -16.91 -20.21
C ASN A 249 10.30 -15.42 -20.25
N THR A 250 10.81 -14.86 -19.16
CA THR A 250 11.14 -13.43 -19.04
C THR A 250 12.64 -13.20 -19.28
N PRO A 251 13.05 -12.03 -19.79
CA PRO A 251 14.48 -11.72 -19.95
C PRO A 251 15.18 -11.46 -18.61
N PHE A 252 14.42 -11.17 -17.55
CA PHE A 252 14.88 -10.85 -16.21
C PHE A 252 14.40 -11.88 -15.17
N PRO A 253 15.08 -12.02 -14.03
CA PRO A 253 14.59 -12.79 -12.89
C PRO A 253 13.37 -12.10 -12.25
N VAL A 254 12.35 -12.87 -11.89
CA VAL A 254 11.07 -12.34 -11.41
C VAL A 254 11.00 -12.40 -9.89
N TRP A 255 10.79 -11.25 -9.24
CA TRP A 255 10.61 -11.18 -7.80
C TRP A 255 9.18 -11.47 -7.39
N ARG A 256 8.20 -10.93 -8.13
CA ARG A 256 6.78 -11.13 -7.83
C ARG A 256 5.98 -11.15 -9.12
N ALA A 257 5.01 -12.07 -9.18
CA ALA A 257 4.02 -12.13 -10.25
C ALA A 257 2.64 -12.25 -9.61
N ARG A 258 1.68 -11.41 -10.03
CA ARG A 258 0.30 -11.47 -9.54
C ARG A 258 -0.68 -11.37 -10.69
N HIS A 259 -1.80 -12.08 -10.60
CA HIS A 259 -2.87 -11.97 -11.56
C HIS A 259 -3.47 -10.56 -11.56
N THR A 260 -3.73 -10.06 -12.76
CA THR A 260 -4.52 -8.84 -12.93
C THR A 260 -5.94 -9.03 -12.37
N PRO A 261 -6.61 -7.98 -11.87
CA PRO A 261 -7.99 -8.06 -11.40
C PRO A 261 -9.04 -8.19 -12.50
N PHE A 262 -8.59 -8.22 -13.74
CA PHE A 262 -9.37 -8.25 -14.97
C PHE A 262 -8.64 -9.09 -16.01
N GLY A 263 -9.38 -9.69 -16.93
CA GLY A 263 -8.83 -10.51 -18.01
C GLY A 263 -7.99 -11.70 -17.52
N ASN A 264 -7.21 -12.27 -18.42
CA ASN A 264 -6.32 -13.40 -18.14
C ASN A 264 -4.86 -12.95 -18.08
N GLY A 265 -4.58 -11.87 -17.35
CA GLY A 265 -3.25 -11.28 -17.27
C GLY A 265 -2.48 -11.67 -16.01
N VAL A 266 -1.16 -11.57 -16.10
CA VAL A 266 -0.24 -11.54 -14.97
C VAL A 266 0.65 -10.31 -15.09
N LEU A 267 0.86 -9.61 -13.97
CA LEU A 267 1.83 -8.55 -13.87
C LEU A 267 3.08 -9.08 -13.19
N ALA A 268 4.21 -9.00 -13.88
CA ALA A 268 5.52 -9.43 -13.42
C ALA A 268 6.35 -8.23 -12.98
N MET A 269 7.00 -8.40 -11.82
CA MET A 269 7.92 -7.45 -11.24
C MET A 269 9.34 -8.04 -11.29
N PRO A 270 10.26 -7.43 -12.06
CA PRO A 270 11.66 -7.84 -12.08
C PRO A 270 12.32 -7.69 -10.72
N GLN A 271 13.24 -8.58 -10.38
CA GLN A 271 14.11 -8.41 -9.20
C GLN A 271 15.28 -7.48 -9.52
N ARG A 272 15.87 -7.61 -10.71
CA ARG A 272 17.08 -6.88 -11.13
C ARG A 272 17.16 -6.83 -12.65
N GLY A 273 17.86 -5.83 -13.17
CA GLY A 273 18.16 -5.65 -14.60
C GLY A 273 17.11 -4.83 -15.35
N ASP A 274 15.86 -4.83 -14.89
CA ASP A 274 14.80 -3.97 -15.41
C ASP A 274 14.03 -3.35 -14.23
N HIS A 275 13.54 -2.13 -14.42
CA HIS A 275 12.78 -1.36 -13.43
C HIS A 275 11.29 -1.29 -13.79
N ASP A 276 10.92 -1.69 -15.01
CA ASP A 276 9.54 -1.63 -15.49
C ASP A 276 8.71 -2.84 -15.02
N LEU A 277 7.42 -2.63 -14.81
CA LEU A 277 6.47 -3.73 -14.62
C LEU A 277 5.99 -4.26 -15.96
N HIS A 278 5.95 -5.58 -16.10
CA HIS A 278 5.67 -6.25 -17.37
C HIS A 278 4.35 -7.04 -17.29
N MET A 279 3.40 -6.74 -18.17
CA MET A 279 2.12 -7.44 -18.23
C MET A 279 2.15 -8.51 -19.33
N TYR A 280 1.76 -9.72 -18.98
CA TYR A 280 1.68 -10.86 -19.90
C TYR A 280 0.27 -11.44 -19.88
N ASP A 281 -0.19 -11.92 -21.04
CA ASP A 281 -1.34 -12.81 -21.12
C ASP A 281 -0.97 -14.19 -20.55
N CYS A 282 -1.93 -14.89 -19.95
CA CYS A 282 -1.78 -16.23 -19.38
C CYS A 282 -2.56 -17.31 -20.15
N ARG A 283 -3.37 -16.95 -21.15
CA ARG A 283 -4.13 -17.93 -21.96
C ARG A 283 -3.20 -18.91 -22.67
N PRO A 284 -3.50 -20.21 -22.77
CA PRO A 284 -2.63 -21.14 -23.48
C PRO A 284 -2.34 -20.64 -24.90
N SER A 285 -1.07 -20.49 -25.24
CA SER A 285 -0.66 -20.11 -26.60
C SER A 285 -0.58 -21.35 -27.47
N ASN A 286 -1.05 -21.27 -28.72
CA ASN A 286 -0.91 -22.36 -29.71
C ASN A 286 0.56 -22.70 -30.03
N LEU A 287 1.49 -21.81 -29.64
CA LEU A 287 2.91 -22.11 -29.59
C LEU A 287 3.15 -22.97 -28.34
N THR A 288 3.37 -24.27 -28.54
CA THR A 288 3.90 -25.20 -27.53
C THR A 288 4.98 -24.51 -26.69
N ASN A 289 5.04 -24.73 -25.37
CA ASN A 289 6.02 -24.16 -24.41
C ASN A 289 7.44 -24.08 -25.01
N THR A 290 7.71 -23.03 -25.79
CA THR A 290 8.97 -22.86 -26.47
C THR A 290 9.92 -22.20 -25.48
N PRO A 291 11.21 -22.54 -25.50
CA PRO A 291 12.20 -21.88 -24.64
C PRO A 291 12.46 -20.42 -25.04
N ALA A 292 11.76 -19.89 -26.05
CA ALA A 292 11.87 -18.52 -26.49
C ALA A 292 11.33 -17.55 -25.44
N LEU A 293 11.92 -16.36 -25.40
CA LEU A 293 11.45 -15.27 -24.57
C LEU A 293 10.03 -14.88 -24.98
N THR A 294 9.16 -14.70 -23.99
CA THR A 294 7.80 -14.23 -24.20
C THR A 294 7.80 -12.71 -24.21
N GLU A 295 7.30 -12.10 -25.28
CA GLU A 295 7.15 -10.65 -25.36
C GLU A 295 6.01 -10.17 -24.44
N PRO A 296 6.19 -9.08 -23.68
CA PRO A 296 5.14 -8.52 -22.83
C PRO A 296 4.05 -7.85 -23.67
N ASN A 297 2.80 -7.99 -23.25
CA ASN A 297 1.66 -7.27 -23.83
C ASN A 297 1.74 -5.76 -23.56
N TYR A 298 2.26 -5.39 -22.38
CA TYR A 298 2.45 -3.99 -22.00
C TYR A 298 3.56 -3.84 -20.96
N ARG A 299 4.23 -2.70 -20.98
CA ARG A 299 5.27 -2.31 -20.01
C ARG A 299 4.86 -1.03 -19.31
N PHE A 300 4.82 -1.04 -17.98
CA PHE A 300 4.61 0.16 -17.17
C PHE A 300 5.96 0.73 -16.79
N THR A 301 6.26 1.91 -17.33
CA THR A 301 7.53 2.60 -17.12
C THR A 301 7.32 3.83 -16.24
N GLY A 302 8.32 4.20 -15.45
CA GLY A 302 8.26 5.42 -14.65
C GLY A 302 9.14 5.43 -13.41
N HIS A 303 9.53 4.25 -12.92
CA HIS A 303 10.46 4.12 -11.80
C HIS A 303 11.91 4.22 -12.28
N ASP A 304 12.71 4.94 -11.48
CA ASP A 304 14.14 5.12 -11.73
C ASP A 304 14.98 4.01 -11.05
N GLU A 305 14.37 3.29 -10.10
CA GLU A 305 14.95 2.13 -9.41
C GLU A 305 13.98 0.93 -9.36
N GLN A 306 14.35 -0.14 -8.65
CA GLN A 306 13.54 -1.36 -8.56
C GLN A 306 12.18 -1.11 -7.90
N VAL A 307 11.12 -1.60 -8.55
CA VAL A 307 9.78 -1.65 -7.95
C VAL A 307 9.78 -2.64 -6.79
N LYS A 308 9.22 -2.20 -5.66
CA LYS A 308 9.10 -3.00 -4.44
C LYS A 308 7.70 -3.59 -4.29
N GLU A 309 6.67 -2.85 -4.71
CA GLU A 309 5.29 -3.30 -4.61
C GLU A 309 4.41 -2.71 -5.72
N PHE A 310 3.37 -3.44 -6.10
CA PHE A 310 2.34 -2.95 -7.01
C PHE A 310 0.95 -3.43 -6.58
N LEU A 311 -0.03 -2.55 -6.77
CA LEU A 311 -1.40 -2.69 -6.29
C LEU A 311 -2.37 -2.22 -7.36
N TRP A 312 -3.60 -2.72 -7.30
CA TRP A 312 -4.65 -2.31 -8.21
C TRP A 312 -5.74 -1.56 -7.46
N ARG A 313 -6.04 -0.37 -7.97
CA ARG A 313 -7.23 0.42 -7.63
C ARG A 313 -8.26 0.17 -8.72
N GLY A 314 -9.48 -0.22 -8.35
CA GLY A 314 -10.57 -0.46 -9.31
C GLY A 314 -11.77 0.41 -8.95
N ARG A 315 -12.46 0.95 -9.96
CA ARG A 315 -13.78 1.60 -9.83
C ARG A 315 -14.76 0.95 -10.80
N GLY A 316 -16.05 1.16 -10.60
CA GLY A 316 -17.08 0.53 -11.42
C GLY A 316 -17.84 -0.54 -10.66
N ASN A 317 -19.00 -0.92 -11.20
CA ASN A 317 -19.78 -2.01 -10.67
C ASN A 317 -19.47 -3.31 -11.42
N VAL A 318 -19.70 -4.43 -10.76
CA VAL A 318 -19.81 -5.73 -11.42
C VAL A 318 -21.25 -6.15 -11.22
N ASP A 319 -22.03 -6.10 -12.30
CA ASP A 319 -23.34 -6.72 -12.30
C ASP A 319 -23.14 -8.24 -12.41
N GLU A 320 -24.12 -9.05 -12.00
CA GLU A 320 -23.97 -10.52 -11.85
C GLU A 320 -23.35 -11.23 -13.08
N TYR A 321 -23.47 -10.63 -14.27
CA TYR A 321 -22.95 -11.16 -15.52
C TYR A 321 -22.10 -10.19 -16.34
N ALA A 322 -21.83 -8.96 -15.89
CA ALA A 322 -21.08 -7.98 -16.68
C ALA A 322 -20.05 -7.23 -15.85
N ASP A 323 -18.79 -7.22 -16.30
CA ASP A 323 -17.72 -6.47 -15.65
C ASP A 323 -17.44 -5.17 -16.43
N SER A 324 -17.86 -4.04 -15.87
CA SER A 324 -17.64 -2.70 -16.44
C SER A 324 -16.63 -1.89 -15.63
N ARG A 325 -15.72 -2.55 -14.91
CA ARG A 325 -14.75 -1.85 -14.05
C ARG A 325 -13.64 -1.17 -14.84
N ASP A 326 -13.20 -0.03 -14.32
CA ASP A 326 -11.96 0.61 -14.68
C ASP A 326 -10.89 0.31 -13.63
N PHE A 327 -9.63 0.37 -14.04
CA PHE A 327 -8.49 0.07 -13.18
C PHE A 327 -7.42 1.14 -13.28
N GLN A 328 -6.73 1.37 -12.18
CA GLN A 328 -5.53 2.20 -12.08
C GLN A 328 -4.48 1.36 -11.34
N LEU A 329 -3.28 1.29 -11.91
CA LEU A 329 -2.15 0.62 -11.28
C LEU A 329 -1.47 1.60 -10.34
N VAL A 330 -1.16 1.14 -9.14
CA VAL A 330 -0.40 1.89 -8.14
C VAL A 330 0.89 1.13 -7.89
N SER A 331 2.04 1.73 -8.16
CA SER A 331 3.35 1.11 -7.96
C SER A 331 4.22 1.92 -7.00
N TRP A 332 5.03 1.22 -6.23
CA TRP A 332 5.96 1.79 -5.27
C TRP A 332 7.37 1.27 -5.54
N GLY A 333 8.34 2.18 -5.66
CA GLY A 333 9.73 1.85 -5.97
C GLY A 333 10.72 2.18 -4.87
N ALA A 334 11.93 1.64 -5.01
CA ALA A 334 13.09 2.00 -4.18
C ALA A 334 13.55 3.45 -4.39
N ASP A 335 13.11 4.06 -5.48
CA ASP A 335 13.28 5.47 -5.84
C ASP A 335 12.49 6.44 -4.94
N HIS A 336 11.78 5.93 -3.94
CA HIS A 336 10.93 6.67 -3.02
C HIS A 336 9.70 7.30 -3.69
N GLU A 337 9.22 6.71 -4.78
CA GLU A 337 8.11 7.22 -5.56
C GLU A 337 6.91 6.28 -5.52
N LEU A 338 5.74 6.86 -5.28
CA LEU A 338 4.46 6.21 -5.51
C LEU A 338 3.90 6.71 -6.84
N ILE A 339 3.79 5.83 -7.83
CA ILE A 339 3.32 6.17 -9.17
C ILE A 339 1.92 5.57 -9.40
N LEU A 340 1.00 6.41 -9.87
CA LEU A 340 -0.30 6.00 -10.37
C LEU A 340 -0.24 5.96 -11.90
N HIS A 341 -0.47 4.78 -12.47
CA HIS A 341 -0.58 4.60 -13.92
C HIS A 341 -2.04 4.40 -14.31
N ARG A 342 -2.52 5.27 -15.19
CA ARG A 342 -3.83 5.11 -15.81
C ARG A 342 -3.85 3.90 -16.75
N MET A 343 -4.90 3.10 -16.67
CA MET A 343 -5.17 2.06 -17.66
C MET A 343 -6.04 2.59 -18.80
N GLY A 344 -5.64 2.32 -20.03
CA GLY A 344 -6.47 2.54 -21.22
C GLY A 344 -7.13 1.25 -21.70
N ASP A 345 -8.17 1.38 -22.52
CA ASP A 345 -8.94 0.24 -23.01
C ASP A 345 -8.10 -0.72 -23.87
N ARG A 346 -7.09 -0.22 -24.60
CA ARG A 346 -6.17 -1.05 -25.40
C ARG A 346 -5.37 -2.00 -24.52
N GLN A 347 -4.86 -1.52 -23.39
CA GLN A 347 -4.11 -2.33 -22.44
C GLN A 347 -5.01 -3.43 -21.85
N LEU A 348 -6.24 -3.08 -21.48
CA LEU A 348 -7.22 -4.04 -20.97
C LEU A 348 -7.57 -5.13 -22.00
N GLN A 349 -7.84 -4.74 -23.25
CA GLN A 349 -8.19 -5.66 -24.33
C GLN A 349 -7.04 -6.61 -24.69
N SER A 350 -5.79 -6.18 -24.52
CA SER A 350 -4.60 -7.00 -24.85
C SER A 350 -4.53 -8.32 -24.08
N ILE A 351 -5.14 -8.38 -22.88
CA ILE A 351 -5.24 -9.59 -22.05
C ILE A 351 -6.66 -10.17 -22.01
N GLY A 352 -7.49 -9.77 -22.96
CA GLY A 352 -8.84 -10.28 -23.16
C GLY A 352 -9.94 -9.62 -22.32
N PHE A 353 -9.68 -8.49 -21.64
CA PHE A 353 -10.72 -7.77 -20.92
C PHE A 353 -11.41 -6.73 -21.79
N HIS A 354 -12.74 -6.84 -21.92
CA HIS A 354 -13.57 -5.84 -22.58
C HIS A 354 -14.61 -5.35 -21.57
N LYS A 355 -14.79 -4.03 -21.46
CA LYS A 355 -15.80 -3.46 -20.57
C LYS A 355 -17.18 -3.91 -20.99
N GLY A 356 -17.95 -4.42 -20.04
CA GLY A 356 -19.29 -4.97 -20.28
C GLY A 356 -19.29 -6.37 -20.91
N MET A 357 -18.14 -7.06 -20.94
CA MET A 357 -18.12 -8.46 -21.38
C MET A 357 -18.90 -9.35 -20.43
N GLN A 358 -19.59 -10.33 -21.00
CA GLN A 358 -20.30 -11.32 -20.20
C GLN A 358 -19.30 -12.24 -19.49
N MET A 359 -19.53 -12.47 -18.20
CA MET A 359 -18.73 -13.37 -17.37
C MET A 359 -19.43 -14.72 -17.23
N ASP A 360 -18.70 -15.80 -17.48
CA ASP A 360 -19.22 -17.17 -17.32
C ASP A 360 -19.46 -17.53 -15.84
N LYS A 361 -18.73 -16.89 -14.93
CA LYS A 361 -18.83 -17.07 -13.47
C LYS A 361 -18.86 -15.71 -12.78
N PRO A 362 -19.67 -15.52 -11.73
CA PRO A 362 -19.64 -14.30 -10.95
C PRO A 362 -18.24 -14.12 -10.33
N VAL A 363 -17.73 -12.89 -10.39
CA VAL A 363 -16.47 -12.52 -9.75
C VAL A 363 -16.74 -12.22 -8.29
N GLN A 364 -16.13 -12.99 -7.39
CA GLN A 364 -16.27 -12.73 -5.97
C GLN A 364 -15.42 -11.53 -5.56
N LEU A 365 -16.08 -10.40 -5.28
CA LEU A 365 -15.43 -9.17 -4.89
C LEU A 365 -15.65 -8.89 -3.41
N THR A 366 -14.58 -8.98 -2.64
CA THR A 366 -14.58 -8.72 -1.18
C THR A 366 -14.81 -7.25 -0.82
N ARG A 367 -14.54 -6.36 -1.78
CA ARG A 367 -14.53 -4.90 -1.60
C ARG A 367 -15.89 -4.25 -1.79
N ILE A 368 -16.89 -4.99 -2.29
CA ILE A 368 -18.23 -4.44 -2.53
C ILE A 368 -18.83 -3.97 -1.20
N GLY A 369 -19.36 -2.75 -1.18
CA GLY A 369 -19.94 -2.12 0.00
C GLY A 369 -18.94 -1.49 0.97
N ALA A 370 -17.64 -1.50 0.66
CA ALA A 370 -16.65 -0.80 1.48
C ALA A 370 -16.86 0.72 1.38
N PRO A 371 -16.88 1.46 2.51
CA PRO A 371 -17.07 2.89 2.48
C PRO A 371 -15.87 3.58 1.81
N TYR A 372 -16.15 4.56 0.96
CA TYR A 372 -15.13 5.38 0.32
C TYR A 372 -14.65 6.51 1.25
N LYS A 373 -14.01 6.09 2.35
CA LYS A 373 -13.58 6.92 3.48
C LYS A 373 -12.05 6.99 3.54
N SER A 374 -11.52 8.15 3.91
CA SER A 374 -10.09 8.28 4.25
C SER A 374 -9.85 8.12 5.75
N PHE A 375 -8.75 7.47 6.07
CA PHE A 375 -8.17 7.30 7.40
C PHE A 375 -6.96 8.22 7.64
N ARG A 376 -6.71 9.19 6.75
CA ARG A 376 -5.68 10.21 6.94
C ARG A 376 -5.88 11.00 8.24
N ASP A 377 -7.12 11.32 8.55
CA ASP A 377 -7.42 12.06 9.77
C ASP A 377 -7.68 11.08 10.92
N ARG A 378 -7.32 11.47 12.14
CA ARG A 378 -7.56 10.63 13.32
C ARG A 378 -9.06 10.53 13.57
N PRO A 379 -9.57 9.36 13.98
CA PRO A 379 -10.96 9.24 14.40
C PRO A 379 -11.21 10.20 15.58
N VAL A 380 -12.22 11.06 15.44
CA VAL A 380 -12.65 12.00 16.48
C VAL A 380 -13.75 11.32 17.31
N HIS A 381 -13.58 11.25 18.63
CA HIS A 381 -14.65 10.78 19.50
C HIS A 381 -15.74 11.85 19.63
N PRO A 382 -17.02 11.51 19.41
CA PRO A 382 -18.14 12.37 19.79
C PRO A 382 -18.22 12.38 21.33
N GLY A 383 -17.48 13.29 21.96
CA GLY A 383 -17.40 13.41 23.42
C GLY A 383 -16.31 14.34 23.94
N THR A 384 -15.32 14.71 23.12
CA THR A 384 -14.29 15.72 23.50
C THR A 384 -14.50 17.08 22.83
N SER A 385 -15.75 17.42 22.50
CA SER A 385 -16.16 18.80 22.28
C SER A 385 -16.77 19.34 23.58
N ALA A 386 -15.94 19.59 24.59
CA ALA A 386 -16.32 20.35 25.76
C ALA A 386 -15.23 21.40 26.04
N GLU A 387 -15.57 22.64 25.72
CA GLU A 387 -15.13 23.86 26.40
C GLU A 387 -13.61 24.11 26.49
N ASN A 388 -13.00 24.57 25.40
CA ASN A 388 -11.92 25.54 25.52
C ASN A 388 -12.54 26.95 25.49
N THR A 389 -13.18 27.31 26.60
CA THR A 389 -13.50 28.72 26.89
C THR A 389 -12.31 29.31 27.64
N ALA A 390 -11.77 30.39 27.09
CA ALA A 390 -10.65 31.12 27.65
C ALA A 390 -10.97 31.68 29.06
N GLN A 391 -10.18 31.29 30.06
CA GLN A 391 -9.85 32.07 31.26
C GLN A 391 -8.41 31.67 31.63
N GLY A 392 -7.42 32.56 31.71
CA GLY A 392 -7.36 33.68 32.63
C GLY A 392 -6.40 33.31 33.78
N SER A 393 -5.17 33.82 33.70
CA SER A 393 -4.01 33.69 34.61
C SER A 393 -4.26 33.45 36.11
N GLY A 394 -3.40 32.61 36.73
CA GLY A 394 -3.12 32.60 38.16
C GLY A 394 -1.94 31.70 38.55
N MET A 395 -0.80 32.30 38.90
CA MET A 395 0.35 31.64 39.53
C MET A 395 0.04 31.21 40.98
N ALA A 396 0.49 30.02 41.40
CA ALA A 396 0.92 29.74 42.78
C ALA A 396 1.82 28.49 42.86
N HIS A 397 2.80 28.55 43.75
CA HIS A 397 4.00 27.71 43.92
C HIS A 397 3.76 26.39 44.74
N PRO A 398 4.79 25.51 44.88
CA PRO A 398 4.63 24.09 45.24
C PRO A 398 4.75 23.81 46.75
N GLY A 399 4.17 22.71 47.22
CA GLY A 399 4.32 22.28 48.61
C GLY A 399 3.93 20.82 48.89
N THR A 400 4.96 20.00 49.14
CA THR A 400 5.05 18.90 50.12
C THR A 400 4.00 17.78 50.16
N SER A 401 4.46 16.55 49.87
CA SER A 401 3.90 15.28 50.36
C SER A 401 4.09 15.13 51.88
N PRO A 402 3.34 14.25 52.57
CA PRO A 402 3.83 12.86 52.74
C PRO A 402 2.74 11.76 52.84
N GLY A 403 3.14 10.54 52.45
CA GLY A 403 2.89 9.33 53.25
C GLY A 403 1.73 8.37 52.88
N MET A 404 2.10 7.24 52.23
CA MET A 404 1.78 5.82 52.59
C MET A 404 0.29 5.39 52.69
N ASN A 405 -0.20 4.29 52.09
CA ASN A 405 0.32 2.92 52.03
C ASN A 405 -0.31 2.13 50.86
N LYS A 406 0.50 1.28 50.20
CA LYS A 406 0.04 0.18 49.33
C LYS A 406 0.07 -1.13 50.13
N VAL A 407 -0.92 -1.99 49.96
CA VAL A 407 -0.92 -3.39 50.45
C VAL A 407 -0.60 -4.32 49.26
N PRO A 408 0.27 -5.33 49.42
CA PRO A 408 0.78 -6.15 48.32
C PRO A 408 -0.04 -7.43 48.08
N ILE A 409 -0.02 -7.92 46.84
CA ILE A 409 -0.51 -9.26 46.45
C ILE A 409 0.73 -10.18 46.32
N PRO A 410 0.74 -11.40 46.89
CA PRO A 410 1.93 -12.24 46.96
C PRO A 410 2.18 -13.04 45.68
N ILE A 411 3.47 -13.26 45.38
CA ILE A 411 3.99 -14.24 44.41
C ILE A 411 4.67 -15.37 45.21
N ALA A 412 4.33 -16.62 44.91
CA ALA A 412 5.21 -17.79 45.01
C ALA A 412 5.33 -18.31 43.56
N GLY A 413 6.49 -18.41 42.89
CA GLY A 413 7.77 -19.04 43.26
C GLY A 413 7.74 -20.46 42.70
N GLY A 414 8.53 -20.91 41.73
CA GLY A 414 9.55 -20.35 40.85
C GLY A 414 10.08 -21.54 40.00
N TRP A 415 10.75 -21.26 38.88
CA TRP A 415 11.91 -22.02 38.36
C TRP A 415 12.62 -21.12 37.34
N ALA A 416 13.94 -21.04 37.50
CA ALA A 416 14.82 -20.10 36.84
C ALA A 416 15.21 -20.57 35.44
N ASP A 417 15.32 -19.64 34.49
CA ASP A 417 16.48 -19.62 33.60
C ASP A 417 16.77 -18.19 33.09
N ASP A 418 18.05 -17.96 32.88
CA ASP A 418 18.77 -16.69 32.86
C ASP A 418 18.62 -15.94 31.51
N SER A 419 18.07 -14.72 31.52
CA SER A 419 18.34 -13.74 30.44
C SER A 419 18.07 -12.30 30.91
N GLN A 420 19.10 -11.47 30.73
CA GLN A 420 19.19 -10.09 31.20
C GLN A 420 18.11 -9.18 30.58
N ILE A 421 17.26 -8.61 31.43
CA ILE A 421 16.35 -7.52 31.08
C ILE A 421 17.09 -6.19 31.33
N MET A 422 17.56 -5.55 30.26
CA MET A 422 18.07 -4.18 30.30
C MET A 422 16.89 -3.19 30.30
N THR A 423 16.57 -2.65 31.47
CA THR A 423 15.64 -1.52 31.63
C THR A 423 16.34 -0.21 31.25
N TYR A 424 15.92 0.44 30.17
CA TYR A 424 16.28 1.84 29.91
C TYR A 424 15.19 2.76 30.47
N SER A 425 15.56 3.45 31.55
CA SER A 425 14.84 4.59 32.11
C SER A 425 14.93 5.81 31.20
N GLY A 426 13.81 6.52 31.05
CA GLY A 426 13.64 7.65 30.14
C GLY A 426 14.54 8.85 30.41
N ILE A 427 14.88 9.54 29.33
CA ILE A 427 15.32 10.93 29.33
C ILE A 427 14.28 11.70 28.52
N GLU A 428 13.49 12.50 29.22
CA GLU A 428 12.62 13.52 28.62
C GLU A 428 13.50 14.60 27.96
N THR A 429 13.45 14.68 26.62
CA THR A 429 13.94 15.84 25.88
C THR A 429 12.76 16.68 25.40
N ARG A 430 12.66 17.84 26.06
CA ARG A 430 11.96 19.09 25.73
C ARG A 430 11.33 19.18 24.32
N ASN A 431 10.04 19.50 24.33
CA ASN A 431 9.24 20.14 23.28
C ASN A 431 10.04 20.85 22.17
N ALA A 432 10.18 20.19 21.03
CA ALA A 432 10.35 20.86 19.75
C ALA A 432 8.97 21.07 19.13
N ARG A 433 8.57 22.33 18.95
CA ARG A 433 7.46 22.67 18.04
C ARG A 433 7.81 22.12 16.64
N PRO A 434 6.91 21.43 15.93
CA PRO A 434 7.20 21.03 14.57
C PRO A 434 7.34 22.30 13.73
N GLN A 435 8.47 22.46 13.02
CA GLN A 435 8.58 23.45 11.97
C GLN A 435 7.63 23.05 10.83
N ASP A 436 6.79 24.00 10.39
CA ASP A 436 5.88 23.93 9.21
C ASP A 436 6.57 23.61 7.86
N ASN A 437 7.88 23.34 7.85
CA ASN A 437 8.64 23.05 6.64
C ASN A 437 8.30 21.69 5.99
N GLY A 438 7.63 20.79 6.72
CA GLY A 438 7.30 19.44 6.21
C GLY A 438 6.22 19.44 5.13
N LEU A 439 5.22 20.33 5.23
CA LEU A 439 4.11 20.39 4.29
C LEU A 439 4.56 20.84 2.90
N ILE A 440 5.32 21.92 2.84
CA ILE A 440 5.85 22.46 1.57
C ILE A 440 6.82 21.44 0.94
N SER A 441 7.66 20.77 1.75
CA SER A 441 8.53 19.71 1.26
C SER A 441 7.75 18.53 0.68
N TRP A 442 6.63 18.15 1.30
CA TRP A 442 5.74 17.10 0.79
C TRP A 442 5.08 17.52 -0.53
N MET A 443 4.49 18.73 -0.58
CA MET A 443 3.80 19.23 -1.78
C MET A 443 4.70 19.29 -3.01
N LYS A 444 5.98 19.66 -2.85
CA LYS A 444 6.98 19.66 -3.94
C LYS A 444 7.24 18.25 -4.52
N GLY A 445 6.95 17.21 -3.74
CA GLY A 445 7.09 15.81 -4.14
C GLY A 445 5.96 15.30 -5.06
N VAL A 446 4.87 16.05 -5.20
CA VAL A 446 3.69 15.61 -5.97
C VAL A 446 3.76 16.18 -7.39
N LYS A 447 3.76 15.29 -8.40
CA LYS A 447 3.87 15.65 -9.82
C LYS A 447 2.80 14.96 -10.65
N PHE A 448 1.95 15.74 -11.32
CA PHE A 448 0.99 15.21 -12.30
C PHE A 448 1.66 14.99 -13.66
N GLY A 449 1.31 13.88 -14.32
CA GLY A 449 1.75 13.60 -15.68
C GLY A 449 1.21 14.62 -16.67
N LYS A 450 2.08 15.28 -17.44
CA LYS A 450 1.65 16.13 -18.56
C LYS A 450 1.16 15.24 -19.71
N ARG A 451 -0.03 15.53 -20.24
CA ARG A 451 -0.59 14.89 -21.45
C ARG A 451 0.42 15.08 -22.59
N LYS A 452 1.18 14.04 -22.96
CA LYS A 452 1.87 14.06 -24.26
C LYS A 452 0.77 13.99 -25.33
N PRO A 453 0.56 15.02 -26.17
CA PRO A 453 -0.26 14.83 -27.35
C PRO A 453 0.40 13.71 -28.16
N SER A 454 -0.42 12.76 -28.61
CA SER A 454 -0.01 11.69 -29.52
C SER A 454 0.84 12.29 -30.65
N SER A 455 2.14 11.96 -30.70
CA SER A 455 3.01 12.38 -31.78
C SER A 455 2.57 11.64 -33.06
N PRO A 456 2.21 12.34 -34.14
CA PRO A 456 2.23 11.73 -35.47
C PRO A 456 3.69 11.47 -35.88
N GLU A 457 3.84 10.54 -36.80
CA GLU A 457 5.08 9.91 -37.25
C GLU A 457 6.23 10.88 -37.58
N ARG A 458 7.45 10.40 -37.30
CA ARG A 458 8.71 10.98 -37.78
C ARG A 458 8.70 11.10 -39.31
N GLN A 459 8.69 12.32 -39.82
CA GLN A 459 9.38 12.65 -41.07
C GLN A 459 10.48 13.65 -40.79
N ALA A 460 11.71 13.21 -41.08
CA ALA A 460 12.92 13.99 -40.97
C ALA A 460 12.95 15.06 -42.07
N THR A 461 13.11 16.33 -41.67
CA THR A 461 13.84 17.29 -42.50
C THR A 461 14.70 18.18 -41.61
N ARG A 462 16.00 18.18 -41.92
CA ARG A 462 17.00 19.10 -41.38
C ARG A 462 16.71 20.52 -41.85
N ARG A 463 16.74 21.51 -40.96
CA ARG A 463 17.27 22.84 -41.27
C ARG A 463 17.84 23.50 -40.02
N LEU A 464 19.04 24.06 -40.18
CA LEU A 464 19.78 24.88 -39.22
C LEU A 464 19.15 26.27 -39.13
N SER A 465 19.20 26.89 -37.94
CA SER A 465 19.46 28.33 -37.80
C SER A 465 19.85 28.70 -36.37
N ILE A 466 21.03 29.31 -36.28
CA ILE A 466 21.53 30.18 -35.22
C ILE A 466 20.64 31.43 -35.14
N ILE A 467 20.30 31.91 -33.94
CA ILE A 467 20.31 33.34 -33.50
C ILE A 467 19.74 33.42 -32.06
N ALA A 468 20.34 34.35 -31.32
CA ALA A 468 20.26 34.62 -29.90
C ALA A 468 18.94 35.27 -29.41
N ASP A 469 18.78 35.15 -28.09
CA ASP A 469 18.11 36.05 -27.14
C ASP A 469 17.21 37.15 -27.70
N LEU A 470 15.91 36.98 -27.47
CA LEU A 470 14.97 38.07 -27.25
C LEU A 470 14.10 37.72 -26.05
N HIS A 471 14.25 38.51 -24.99
CA HIS A 471 13.33 38.59 -23.87
C HIS A 471 11.90 38.78 -24.36
N HIS A 472 11.00 37.91 -23.90
CA HIS A 472 9.57 38.17 -23.92
C HIS A 472 9.10 38.28 -22.46
N PRO A 473 8.69 39.48 -21.99
CA PRO A 473 7.93 39.60 -20.76
C PRO A 473 6.48 39.15 -21.05
N ASP A 474 5.80 38.72 -19.99
CA ASP A 474 4.38 38.35 -19.96
C ASP A 474 3.98 37.08 -20.72
N SER A 475 4.26 35.94 -20.09
CA SER A 475 3.30 34.83 -20.11
C SER A 475 2.64 34.75 -18.74
N HIS A 476 1.49 35.43 -18.61
CA HIS A 476 0.43 35.00 -17.71
C HIS A 476 -0.02 33.61 -18.19
N ASN A 477 0.76 32.57 -17.85
CA ASN A 477 0.22 31.23 -17.78
C ASN A 477 -0.91 31.30 -16.76
N VAL A 478 -2.13 31.03 -17.21
CA VAL A 478 -3.27 30.76 -16.36
C VAL A 478 -2.82 29.65 -15.39
N ARG A 479 -2.56 30.02 -14.14
CA ARG A 479 -2.11 29.10 -13.09
C ARG A 479 -3.36 28.40 -12.58
N GLU A 480 -3.58 27.17 -13.04
CA GLU A 480 -4.86 26.48 -12.88
C GLU A 480 -5.11 25.94 -11.46
N ASN A 481 -4.08 25.83 -10.61
CA ASN A 481 -4.19 25.25 -9.27
C ASN A 481 -3.62 26.14 -8.16
N LEU A 482 -4.42 26.34 -7.10
CA LEU A 482 -4.03 27.04 -5.87
C LEU A 482 -2.74 26.46 -5.26
N SER A 483 -2.54 25.14 -5.32
CA SER A 483 -1.33 24.48 -4.82
C SER A 483 -0.04 24.97 -5.49
N ASP A 484 -0.08 25.24 -6.79
CA ASP A 484 1.09 25.72 -7.53
C ASP A 484 1.44 27.16 -7.14
N GLU A 485 0.41 27.96 -6.80
CA GLU A 485 0.57 29.30 -6.25
C GLU A 485 1.18 29.27 -4.85
N ILE A 486 0.75 28.34 -3.99
CA ILE A 486 1.33 28.16 -2.64
C ILE A 486 2.81 27.79 -2.71
N ILE A 487 3.16 26.83 -3.58
CA ILE A 487 4.56 26.42 -3.78
C ILE A 487 5.37 27.62 -4.26
N HIS A 488 4.85 28.38 -5.22
CA HIS A 488 5.52 29.57 -5.74
C HIS A 488 5.68 30.67 -4.69
N VAL A 489 4.67 30.93 -3.86
CA VAL A 489 4.74 31.91 -2.76
C VAL A 489 5.76 31.47 -1.71
N GLY A 490 5.76 30.18 -1.34
CA GLY A 490 6.76 29.62 -0.42
C GLY A 490 8.18 29.65 -0.98
N GLU A 491 8.36 29.55 -2.30
CA GLU A 491 9.67 29.71 -2.96
C GLU A 491 10.11 31.17 -3.06
N LYS A 492 9.16 32.08 -3.32
CA LYS A 492 9.42 33.52 -3.45
C LYS A 492 9.71 34.17 -2.10
N PHE A 493 9.09 33.69 -1.02
CA PHE A 493 9.23 34.27 0.31
C PHE A 493 9.72 33.20 1.30
N THR A 494 11.03 33.17 1.52
CA THR A 494 11.74 32.18 2.36
C THR A 494 11.43 32.26 3.86
N ARG A 495 10.63 33.24 4.30
CA ARG A 495 10.27 33.49 5.72
C ARG A 495 8.77 33.66 5.95
N VAL A 496 7.93 33.08 5.08
CA VAL A 496 6.48 33.03 5.30
C VAL A 496 6.13 31.68 5.93
N THR A 497 5.62 31.72 7.15
CA THR A 497 4.96 30.58 7.77
C THR A 497 3.52 30.56 7.27
N VAL A 498 3.22 29.58 6.42
CA VAL A 498 1.86 29.34 5.94
C VAL A 498 1.21 28.37 6.93
N GLU A 499 0.15 28.82 7.61
CA GLU A 499 -0.67 27.90 8.42
C GLU A 499 -1.32 26.85 7.51
N GLU A 500 -1.69 25.67 8.05
CA GLU A 500 -2.26 24.57 7.26
C GLU A 500 -3.32 25.07 6.25
N PRO A 501 -3.02 25.04 4.94
CA PRO A 501 -3.92 25.58 3.93
C PRO A 501 -5.15 24.68 3.83
N ASP A 502 -6.33 25.26 4.01
CA ASP A 502 -7.59 24.57 3.79
C ASP A 502 -7.86 24.49 2.28
N LEU A 503 -7.34 23.42 1.68
CA LEU A 503 -7.49 23.13 0.26
C LEU A 503 -8.95 22.85 -0.14
N ALA A 504 -9.81 22.45 0.80
CA ALA A 504 -11.22 22.18 0.53
C ALA A 504 -12.02 23.49 0.39
N ASN A 505 -11.74 24.47 1.25
CA ASN A 505 -12.36 25.80 1.19
C ASN A 505 -11.57 26.83 0.37
N ARG A 506 -10.41 26.43 -0.18
CA ARG A 506 -9.50 27.30 -0.95
C ARG A 506 -9.05 28.53 -0.16
N SER A 507 -8.83 28.39 1.14
CA SER A 507 -8.42 29.48 2.02
C SER A 507 -7.05 29.22 2.65
N ILE A 508 -6.24 30.26 2.75
CA ILE A 508 -4.90 30.20 3.31
C ILE A 508 -4.70 31.40 4.22
N SER A 509 -4.31 31.12 5.46
CA SER A 509 -3.79 32.12 6.40
C SER A 509 -2.27 32.04 6.34
N ALA A 510 -1.63 33.17 6.02
CA ALA A 510 -0.17 33.26 5.99
C ALA A 510 0.25 34.42 6.88
N ASP A 511 1.06 34.13 7.90
CA ASP A 511 1.67 35.15 8.73
C ASP A 511 2.94 35.63 8.04
N VAL A 512 2.87 36.84 7.50
CA VAL A 512 4.02 37.52 6.90
C VAL A 512 4.65 38.38 7.99
N LEU A 513 5.79 37.93 8.53
CA LEU A 513 6.66 38.77 9.35
C LEU A 513 7.33 39.81 8.43
N VAL A 514 6.64 40.93 8.21
CA VAL A 514 7.23 42.11 7.58
C VAL A 514 8.12 42.79 8.63
N LEU A 515 9.42 42.55 8.58
CA LEU A 515 10.36 43.44 9.25
C LEU A 515 10.36 44.76 8.48
N SER A 516 9.69 45.77 9.03
CA SER A 516 9.82 47.15 8.54
C SER A 516 11.27 47.59 8.75
N THR A 517 12.09 47.52 7.71
CA THR A 517 13.32 48.31 7.65
C THR A 517 12.90 49.75 7.40
N SER A 518 12.86 50.55 8.46
CA SER A 518 12.83 52.00 8.37
C SER A 518 14.18 52.46 7.82
N GLU A 519 14.28 52.63 6.51
CA GLU A 519 15.28 53.53 5.92
C GLU A 519 14.57 54.82 5.55
N ASP A 520 14.80 55.82 6.41
CA ASP A 520 14.57 57.22 6.10
C ASP A 520 15.39 57.62 4.87
N LEU A 521 14.71 58.10 3.82
CA LEU A 521 15.32 58.91 2.77
C LEU A 521 14.71 60.32 2.87
N PRO A 522 15.51 61.38 3.10
CA PRO A 522 14.99 62.73 3.09
C PRO A 522 14.94 63.29 1.66
N VAL A 523 13.75 63.83 1.36
CA VAL A 523 13.33 64.82 0.33
C VAL A 523 13.51 64.47 -1.14
#